data_AF-A0A016T8H8-F1
#
_entry.id   AF-A0A016T8H8-F1
#
_cell.length_a   1.000
_cell.length_b   1.000
_cell.length_c   1.000
_cell.angle_alpha   90.00
_cell.angle_beta   90.00
_cell.angle_gamma   90.00
#
_symmetry.space_group_name_H-M   'P 1'
#
loop_
_entity.id
_entity.type
_entity.pdbx_description
1 polymer ?
#
loop_
_entity_poly.entity_id
_entity_poly.type
_entity_poly.pdbx_seq_one_letter_code
_entity_poly.pdbx_strand_id
1 'polypeptide(L)'
;MMYYISLTCVWVINVTHSEARGNEVKDYWVYWVKYLDFVKYFLFWQYKPNEFTVRRREPGKENCSVSLENGKQYVVGYNFWVPQFRFVRPKDNITKAEDELMKKMRRYYI
;
A
#
# COMPACT_ATOMS: atom_id res chain seq x y z
N MET A 1 12.88 -8.01 9.42
CA MET A 1 11.59 -8.36 10.06
C MET A 1 11.01 -7.20 10.89
N MET A 2 11.23 -5.92 10.52
CA MET A 2 10.94 -4.77 11.40
C MET A 2 9.86 -3.80 10.90
N TYR A 3 9.39 -3.92 9.65
CA TYR A 3 8.45 -2.94 9.07
C TYR A 3 6.97 -3.21 9.34
N TYR A 4 6.59 -4.43 9.74
CA TYR A 4 5.17 -4.81 9.89
C TYR A 4 4.54 -4.34 11.22
N ILE A 5 5.34 -3.99 12.22
CA ILE A 5 4.86 -3.63 13.56
C ILE A 5 4.37 -2.17 13.61
N SER A 6 5.00 -1.24 12.87
CA SER A 6 4.66 0.19 12.89
C SER A 6 3.49 0.58 11.98
N LEU A 7 2.93 -0.35 11.21
CA LEU A 7 1.89 -0.06 10.23
C LEU A 7 0.50 -0.29 10.80
N THR A 8 -0.36 0.70 10.61
CA THR A 8 -1.71 0.72 11.16
C THR A 8 -2.70 -0.06 10.31
N CYS A 9 -2.49 -0.12 8.98
CA CYS A 9 -3.36 -0.85 8.05
C CYS A 9 -2.53 -1.64 7.04
N VAL A 10 -2.91 -2.90 6.82
CA VAL A 10 -2.34 -3.79 5.80
C VAL A 10 -3.47 -4.50 5.05
N TRP A 11 -3.45 -4.37 3.73
CA TRP A 11 -4.51 -4.85 2.84
C TRP A 11 -3.94 -5.48 1.58
N VAL A 12 -4.69 -6.42 1.00
CA VAL A 12 -4.53 -6.85 -0.37
C VAL A 12 -5.45 -5.99 -1.23
N ILE A 13 -4.87 -5.28 -2.19
CA ILE A 13 -5.57 -4.40 -3.10
C ILE A 13 -5.34 -4.82 -4.56
N ASN A 14 -6.22 -4.37 -5.43
CA ASN A 14 -6.03 -4.35 -6.88
C ASN A 14 -5.98 -2.89 -7.33
N VAL A 15 -4.99 -2.53 -8.14
CA VAL A 15 -4.92 -1.19 -8.74
C VAL A 15 -5.83 -1.16 -9.95
N THR A 16 -6.88 -0.35 -9.91
CA THR A 16 -7.86 -0.27 -11.00
C THR A 16 -7.47 0.76 -12.04
N HIS A 17 -6.89 1.87 -11.59
CA HIS A 17 -6.51 2.99 -12.43
C HIS A 17 -5.29 3.69 -11.85
N SER A 18 -4.49 4.27 -12.71
CA SER A 18 -3.29 5.03 -12.36
C SER A 18 -3.22 6.28 -13.24
N GLU A 19 -3.00 7.43 -12.63
CA GLU A 19 -2.87 8.71 -13.34
C GLU A 19 -1.65 9.47 -12.82
N ALA A 20 -0.92 10.12 -13.73
CA ALA A 20 0.08 11.11 -13.33
C ALA A 20 -0.62 12.45 -13.14
N ARG A 21 -0.55 13.01 -11.93
CA ARG A 21 -1.17 14.29 -11.58
C ARG A 21 -0.13 15.20 -10.94
N GLY A 22 -0.04 16.43 -11.42
CA GLY A 22 0.90 17.39 -10.85
C GLY A 22 1.40 18.42 -11.84
N ASN A 23 2.33 19.24 -11.37
CA ASN A 23 3.14 20.15 -12.17
C ASN A 23 4.62 19.86 -11.91
N GLU A 24 5.54 20.59 -12.55
CA GLU A 24 6.99 20.38 -12.43
C GLU A 24 7.52 20.36 -10.98
N VAL A 25 6.82 21.02 -10.06
CA VAL A 25 7.18 21.16 -8.64
C VAL A 25 6.58 20.06 -7.77
N LYS A 26 5.45 19.49 -8.17
CA LYS A 26 4.65 18.54 -7.38
C LYS A 26 4.04 17.48 -8.30
N ASP A 27 4.90 16.61 -8.84
CA ASP A 27 4.51 15.50 -9.72
C ASP A 27 4.19 14.26 -8.86
N TYR A 28 2.97 13.71 -8.99
CA TYR A 28 2.49 12.54 -8.24
C TYR A 28 1.91 11.49 -9.18
N TRP A 29 2.04 10.22 -8.77
CA TRP A 29 1.17 9.16 -9.24
C TRP A 29 -0.02 9.03 -8.29
N VAL A 30 -1.22 9.06 -8.85
CA VAL A 30 -2.47 8.76 -8.17
C VAL A 30 -2.90 7.35 -8.58
N TYR A 31 -3.17 6.51 -7.59
CA TYR A 31 -3.61 5.14 -7.79
C TYR A 31 -4.98 4.94 -7.17
N TRP A 32 -5.94 4.52 -7.98
CA TRP A 32 -7.24 4.06 -7.51
C TRP A 32 -7.16 2.57 -7.24
N VAL A 33 -7.68 2.17 -6.08
CA VAL A 33 -7.54 0.80 -5.60
C VAL A 33 -8.86 0.19 -5.17
N LYS A 34 -8.99 -1.11 -5.43
CA LYS A 34 -10.08 -1.94 -4.93
C LYS A 34 -9.54 -2.91 -3.90
N TYR A 35 -10.11 -2.90 -2.70
CA TYR A 35 -9.73 -3.80 -1.61
C TYR A 35 -10.28 -5.20 -1.89
N LEU A 36 -9.41 -6.20 -1.84
CA LEU A 36 -9.76 -7.60 -2.08
C LEU A 36 -9.76 -8.42 -0.79
N ASP A 37 -8.75 -8.24 0.04
CA ASP A 37 -8.58 -9.05 1.24
C ASP A 37 -7.88 -8.26 2.34
N PHE A 38 -8.18 -8.61 3.59
CA PHE A 38 -7.66 -7.96 4.78
C PHE A 38 -6.44 -8.69 5.32
N VAL A 39 -5.45 -7.98 5.87
CA VAL A 39 -4.33 -8.63 6.58
C VAL A 39 -4.23 -8.17 8.03
N LYS A 40 -4.23 -6.85 8.28
CA LYS A 40 -4.10 -6.27 9.63
C LYS A 40 -4.69 -4.86 9.68
N TYR A 41 -5.43 -4.52 10.73
CA TYR A 41 -5.84 -3.15 11.07
C TYR A 41 -5.54 -2.92 12.55
N PHE A 42 -5.32 -1.67 12.91
CA PHE A 42 -5.34 -1.25 14.30
C PHE A 42 -6.79 -1.04 14.74
N LEU A 43 -7.08 -1.42 15.99
CA LEU A 43 -8.41 -1.57 16.57
C LEU A 43 -9.42 -0.48 16.19
N PHE A 44 -10.66 -0.94 15.92
CA PHE A 44 -11.90 -0.21 15.65
C PHE A 44 -11.99 0.67 14.40
N TRP A 45 -10.88 1.00 13.75
CA TRP A 45 -10.87 2.06 12.74
C TRP A 45 -10.40 1.54 11.37
N GLN A 46 -11.36 1.14 10.53
CA GLN A 46 -11.13 0.66 9.16
C GLN A 46 -11.10 1.81 8.14
N TYR A 47 -10.00 2.56 8.08
CA TYR A 47 -9.85 3.56 7.02
C TYR A 47 -9.39 2.91 5.72
N LYS A 48 -10.24 2.94 4.69
CA LYS A 48 -10.02 2.36 3.36
C LYS A 48 -10.05 3.47 2.31
N PRO A 49 -8.96 4.22 2.11
CA PRO A 49 -8.91 5.23 1.06
C PRO A 49 -9.02 4.55 -0.31
N ASN A 50 -9.90 5.08 -1.17
CA ASN A 50 -10.03 4.60 -2.55
C ASN A 50 -8.87 5.07 -3.44
N GLU A 51 -8.17 6.12 -2.99
CA GLU A 51 -7.10 6.78 -3.72
C GLU A 51 -5.84 6.85 -2.87
N PHE A 52 -4.72 6.47 -3.47
CA PHE A 52 -3.40 6.62 -2.89
C PHE A 52 -2.55 7.53 -3.76
N THR A 53 -1.74 8.36 -3.12
CA THR A 53 -0.82 9.26 -3.82
C THR A 53 0.62 8.90 -3.51
N VAL A 54 1.44 8.82 -4.55
CA VAL A 54 2.88 8.56 -4.45
C VAL A 54 3.60 9.72 -5.14
N ARG A 55 4.56 10.34 -4.46
CA ARG A 55 5.40 11.37 -5.08
C ARG A 55 6.24 10.74 -6.19
N ARG A 56 6.15 11.30 -7.39
CA ARG A 56 6.95 10.89 -8.53
C ARG A 56 8.36 11.50 -8.47
N ARG A 57 8.51 12.68 -7.87
CA ARG A 57 9.80 13.35 -7.62
C ARG A 57 9.91 13.78 -6.15
N GLU A 58 11.00 13.42 -5.47
CA GLU A 58 11.36 13.97 -4.16
C GLU A 58 12.57 14.91 -4.35
N PRO A 59 12.55 16.16 -3.81
CA PRO A 59 13.72 17.02 -3.85
C PRO A 59 14.88 16.35 -3.09
N GLY A 60 16.01 16.14 -3.76
CA GLY A 60 17.22 15.54 -3.18
C GLY A 60 17.25 14.01 -3.09
N LYS A 61 16.30 13.30 -3.72
CA LYS A 61 16.33 11.84 -3.81
C LYS A 61 16.06 11.36 -5.24
N GLU A 62 16.84 10.37 -5.66
CA GLU A 62 16.57 9.60 -6.87
C GLU A 62 15.34 8.71 -6.63
N ASN A 63 14.18 9.24 -7.01
CA ASN A 63 12.93 8.53 -7.27
C ASN A 63 12.40 7.58 -6.18
N CYS A 64 11.32 7.95 -5.50
CA CYS A 64 10.39 6.98 -4.91
C CYS A 64 9.66 6.23 -6.06
N SER A 65 10.37 5.28 -6.68
CA SER A 65 10.02 4.62 -7.95
C SER A 65 8.99 3.50 -7.78
N VAL A 66 7.91 3.72 -7.02
CA VAL A 66 6.83 2.73 -7.00
C VAL A 66 5.88 3.05 -8.15
N SER A 67 6.12 2.41 -9.29
CA SER A 67 5.16 2.33 -10.39
C SER A 67 4.30 1.09 -10.19
N LEU A 68 3.01 1.28 -10.00
CA LEU A 68 2.05 0.17 -9.88
C LEU A 68 1.30 0.02 -11.20
N GLU A 69 1.22 -1.22 -11.68
CA GLU A 69 0.48 -1.56 -12.89
C GLU A 69 -1.02 -1.72 -12.63
N ASN A 70 -1.84 -1.24 -13.58
CA ASN A 70 -3.29 -1.45 -13.57
C ASN A 70 -3.64 -2.93 -13.75
N GLY A 71 -4.64 -3.40 -13.00
CA GLY A 71 -5.10 -4.79 -12.96
C GLY A 71 -4.25 -5.73 -12.10
N LYS A 72 -3.13 -5.26 -11.53
CA LYS A 72 -2.27 -6.06 -10.67
C LYS A 72 -2.66 -5.96 -9.20
N GLN A 73 -2.43 -7.05 -8.49
CA GLN A 73 -2.68 -7.15 -7.05
C GLN A 73 -1.42 -6.90 -6.24
N TYR A 74 -1.57 -6.15 -5.16
CA TYR A 74 -0.49 -5.81 -4.26
C TYR A 74 -0.90 -5.99 -2.80
N VAL A 75 0.04 -6.38 -1.97
CA VAL A 75 -0.04 -6.22 -0.53
C VAL A 75 0.52 -4.85 -0.20
N VAL A 76 -0.31 -4.00 0.40
CA VAL A 76 0.06 -2.63 0.77
C VAL A 76 -0.10 -2.42 2.25
N GLY A 77 0.75 -1.56 2.80
CA GLY A 77 0.53 -1.01 4.12
C GLY A 77 0.71 0.49 4.15
N TYR A 78 -0.11 1.11 4.98
CA TYR A 78 -0.16 2.54 5.16
C TYR A 78 -0.53 2.87 6.60
N ASN A 79 -0.25 4.13 6.98
CA ASN A 79 -0.64 4.63 8.30
C ASN A 79 -2.08 5.12 8.25
N PHE A 80 -2.77 5.00 9.37
CA PHE A 80 -4.09 5.59 9.54
C PHE A 80 -4.02 7.12 9.33
N TRP A 81 -5.03 7.71 8.68
CA TRP A 81 -5.09 9.11 8.20
C TRP A 81 -4.19 9.54 7.04
N VAL A 82 -3.18 8.74 6.65
CA VAL A 82 -2.24 9.14 5.60
C VAL A 82 -2.37 8.18 4.41
N PRO A 83 -3.05 8.56 3.32
CA PRO A 83 -3.26 7.72 2.13
C PRO A 83 -1.99 7.67 1.25
N GLN A 84 -0.87 7.33 1.86
CA GLN A 84 0.42 7.11 1.22
C GLN A 84 0.93 5.71 1.57
N PHE A 85 1.42 5.00 0.57
CA PHE A 85 2.01 3.69 0.79
C PHE A 85 3.29 3.82 1.61
N ARG A 86 3.37 3.07 2.70
CA ARG A 86 4.61 2.86 3.47
C ARG A 86 5.38 1.66 2.96
N PHE A 87 4.66 0.65 2.50
CA PHE A 87 5.22 -0.45 1.73
C PHE A 87 4.24 -0.91 0.67
N VAL A 88 4.78 -1.43 -0.42
CA VAL A 88 4.03 -2.11 -1.47
C VAL A 88 4.80 -3.36 -1.88
N ARG A 89 4.11 -4.49 -1.99
CA ARG A 89 4.67 -5.76 -2.45
C ARG A 89 3.74 -6.37 -3.50
N PRO A 90 4.23 -6.71 -4.70
CA PRO A 90 3.42 -7.46 -5.67
C PRO A 90 2.95 -8.77 -5.04
N LYS A 91 1.67 -9.10 -5.18
CA LYS A 91 1.10 -10.31 -4.58
C LYS A 91 1.75 -11.58 -5.11
N ASP A 92 2.14 -11.57 -6.39
CA ASP A 92 2.81 -12.69 -7.05
C ASP A 92 4.23 -12.94 -6.50
N ASN A 93 4.84 -11.95 -5.84
CA ASN A 93 6.19 -12.01 -5.25
C ASN A 93 6.19 -12.25 -3.74
N ILE A 94 5.05 -12.67 -3.17
CA ILE A 94 4.94 -13.03 -1.76
C ILE A 94 5.53 -14.41 -1.55
N THR A 95 6.52 -14.49 -0.65
CA THR A 95 7.13 -15.76 -0.24
C THR A 95 6.21 -16.53 0.70
N LYS A 96 6.43 -17.84 0.83
CA LYS A 96 5.67 -18.69 1.78
C LYS A 96 5.75 -18.17 3.22
N ALA A 97 6.92 -17.70 3.65
CA ALA A 97 7.09 -17.16 4.99
C ALA A 97 6.30 -15.86 5.22
N GLU A 98 6.22 -14.99 4.21
CA GLU A 98 5.39 -13.77 4.26
C GLU A 98 3.90 -14.11 4.28
N ASP A 99 3.47 -15.09 3.50
CA ASP A 99 2.08 -15.58 3.50
C ASP A 99 1.68 -16.15 4.87
N GLU A 100 2.54 -16.97 5.48
CA GLU A 100 2.33 -17.48 6.84
C GLU A 100 2.26 -16.36 7.88
N LEU A 101 3.13 -15.35 7.77
CA LEU A 101 3.11 -14.19 8.64
C LEU A 101 1.79 -13.40 8.49
N MET A 102 1.33 -13.16 7.26
CA MET A 102 0.06 -12.48 6.99
C MET A 102 -1.12 -13.26 7.58
N LYS A 103 -1.15 -14.59 7.40
CA LYS A 103 -2.17 -15.46 8.00
C LYS A 103 -2.18 -15.41 9.53
N LYS A 104 -1.00 -15.40 10.16
CA LYS A 104 -0.88 -15.24 11.61
C LYS A 104 -1.40 -13.87 12.04
N MET A 105 -1.02 -12.79 11.37
CA MET A 105 -1.47 -11.43 11.71
C MET A 105 -2.99 -11.28 11.61
N ARG A 106 -3.66 -11.91 10.64
CA ARG A 106 -5.13 -11.90 10.57
C ARG A 106 -5.78 -12.42 11.84
N ARG A 107 -5.24 -13.49 12.43
CA ARG A 107 -5.82 -14.15 13.61
C ARG A 107 -5.68 -13.35 14.91
N TYR A 108 -4.68 -12.48 15.01
CA TYR A 108 -4.45 -11.69 16.24
C TYR A 108 -5.34 -10.45 16.35
N TYR A 109 -6.05 -10.08 15.29
CA TYR A 109 -6.85 -8.84 15.22
C TYR A 109 -8.31 -9.08 14.79
N ILE A 110 -8.75 -10.35 14.80
CA ILE A 110 -10.16 -10.78 14.78
C ILE A 110 -10.53 -11.11 16.23
#